data_AF-A0A420E939-F1
#
_entry.id   AF-A0A420E939-F1
#
_cell.length_a   1.000
_cell.length_b   1.000
_cell.length_c   1.000
_cell.angle_alpha   90.00
_cell.angle_beta   90.00
_cell.angle_gamma   90.00
#
_symmetry.space_group_name_H-M   'P 1'
#
loop_
_entity.id
_entity.type
_entity.pdbx_description
1 polymer ?
#
loop_
_entity_poly.entity_id
_entity_poly.type
_entity_poly.pdbx_seq_one_letter_code
_entity_poly.pdbx_strand_id
1 'polypeptide(L)'
;MASLSSGQSELKTSYIEISKLDNAYAIQGLLWGGNFHICSIQSPVEGQQAPLLMQTHGKQLVFELKQADYDIDCRLEFSFDNDALLIKDTNSHCSQYVFSCGAHVSLHQTRLVKTAESCTQLFPHRLNMEQQ
;
A
#
# COMPACT_ATOMS: atom_id res chain seq x y z
N MET A 1 -23.15 12.41 -13.09
CA MET A 1 -22.44 11.51 -12.16
C MET A 1 -23.38 10.36 -11.86
N ALA A 2 -23.04 9.14 -12.25
CA ALA A 2 -23.83 7.95 -11.93
C ALA A 2 -22.98 7.06 -11.01
N SER A 3 -23.48 6.82 -9.79
CA SER A 3 -22.93 5.82 -8.88
C SER A 3 -23.64 4.51 -9.15
N LEU A 4 -22.92 3.53 -9.68
CA LEU A 4 -23.40 2.15 -9.81
C LEU A 4 -22.93 1.38 -8.57
N SER A 5 -23.83 1.18 -7.60
CA SER A 5 -23.62 0.22 -6.53
C SER A 5 -24.69 -0.87 -6.65
N SER A 6 -24.26 -2.11 -6.88
CA SER A 6 -25.09 -3.26 -6.50
C SER A 6 -25.21 -3.23 -4.97
N GLY A 7 -26.36 -3.57 -4.41
CA GLY A 7 -26.72 -3.32 -3.00
C GLY A 7 -25.93 -4.09 -1.93
N GLN A 8 -24.66 -4.42 -2.16
CA GLN A 8 -23.72 -4.85 -1.12
C GLN A 8 -22.85 -3.66 -0.74
N SER A 9 -23.01 -3.20 0.51
CA SER A 9 -22.12 -2.20 1.09
C SER A 9 -20.72 -2.81 1.26
N GLU A 10 -19.91 -2.79 0.21
CA GLU A 10 -18.47 -3.09 0.35
C GLU A 10 -17.85 -1.99 1.21
N LEU A 11 -17.51 -2.34 2.46
CA LEU A 11 -16.71 -1.49 3.34
C LEU A 11 -15.37 -1.19 2.64
N LYS A 12 -15.23 0.03 2.12
CA LYS A 12 -13.99 0.52 1.51
C LYS A 12 -12.99 0.89 2.61
N THR A 13 -12.22 -0.09 3.07
CA THR A 13 -11.28 0.10 4.18
C THR A 13 -9.83 0.03 3.69
N SER A 14 -9.10 1.14 3.86
CA SER A 14 -7.65 1.18 3.70
C SER A 14 -6.95 0.45 4.84
N TYR A 15 -6.00 -0.42 4.55
CA TYR A 15 -5.15 -1.05 5.55
C TYR A 15 -3.70 -1.14 5.07
N ILE A 16 -2.77 -1.05 6.03
CA ILE A 16 -1.37 -1.35 5.83
C ILE A 16 -0.92 -2.24 6.98
N GLU A 17 -0.37 -3.38 6.63
CA GLU A 17 0.32 -4.29 7.53
C GLU A 17 1.83 -4.02 7.46
N ILE A 18 2.45 -3.90 8.62
CA ILE A 18 3.88 -3.65 8.78
C ILE A 18 4.44 -4.75 9.68
N SER A 19 5.24 -5.63 9.11
CA SER A 19 5.82 -6.80 9.77
C SER A 19 7.33 -6.62 9.90
N LYS A 20 7.85 -6.70 11.12
CA LYS A 20 9.28 -6.59 11.38
C LYS A 20 10.00 -7.88 10.98
N LEU A 21 11.09 -7.75 10.23
CA LEU A 21 12.04 -8.80 9.89
C LEU A 21 13.39 -8.52 10.57
N ASP A 22 14.34 -9.46 10.47
CA ASP A 22 15.66 -9.36 11.14
C ASP A 22 16.42 -8.08 10.76
N ASN A 23 16.40 -7.69 9.48
CA ASN A 23 17.16 -6.55 8.94
C ASN A 23 16.29 -5.58 8.10
N ALA A 24 14.97 -5.68 8.17
CA ALA A 24 14.05 -4.88 7.36
C ALA A 24 12.63 -4.88 7.94
N TYR A 25 11.74 -4.14 7.30
CA TYR A 25 10.30 -4.22 7.54
C TYR A 25 9.61 -4.63 6.24
N ALA A 26 8.77 -5.66 6.30
CA ALA A 26 7.87 -6.03 5.22
C ALA A 26 6.59 -5.21 5.32
N ILE A 27 6.25 -4.51 4.25
CA ILE A 27 5.07 -3.67 4.15
C ILE A 27 4.18 -4.22 3.04
N GLN A 28 2.92 -4.46 3.38
CA GLN A 28 1.89 -4.83 2.43
C GLN A 28 0.60 -4.13 2.81
N GLY A 29 -0.22 -3.79 1.83
CA GLY A 29 -1.45 -3.08 2.15
C GLY A 29 -2.24 -2.71 0.92
N LEU A 30 -3.47 -2.31 1.21
CA LEU A 30 -4.42 -1.81 0.25
C LEU A 30 -4.89 -0.45 0.74
N LEU A 31 -4.65 0.60 -0.05
CA LEU A 31 -5.14 1.94 0.23
C LEU A 31 -6.29 2.27 -0.71
N TRP A 32 -7.42 2.64 -0.12
CA TRP A 32 -8.51 3.31 -0.80
C TRP A 32 -8.24 4.82 -0.75
N GLY A 33 -8.00 5.46 -1.89
CA GLY A 33 -7.76 6.91 -1.92
C GLY A 33 -7.62 7.52 -3.32
N GLY A 34 -8.21 8.72 -3.49
CA GLY A 34 -8.11 9.60 -4.67
C GLY A 34 -8.67 9.02 -5.99
N ASN A 35 -9.81 9.52 -6.46
CA ASN A 35 -10.41 9.13 -7.75
C ASN A 35 -10.85 7.65 -7.89
N PHE A 36 -11.34 7.01 -6.81
CA PHE A 36 -11.87 5.62 -6.82
C PHE A 36 -10.85 4.51 -7.12
N HIS A 37 -9.55 4.78 -7.02
CA HIS A 37 -8.53 3.76 -7.23
C HIS A 37 -8.18 3.01 -5.96
N ILE A 38 -7.98 1.70 -6.11
CA ILE A 38 -7.36 0.82 -5.14
C ILE A 38 -5.86 0.88 -5.39
N CYS A 39 -5.08 1.20 -4.35
CA CYS A 39 -3.63 1.18 -4.41
C CYS A 39 -3.13 -0.03 -3.64
N SER A 40 -2.47 -0.98 -4.31
CA SER A 40 -1.73 -2.05 -3.64
C SER A 40 -0.27 -1.62 -3.45
N ILE A 41 0.30 -1.85 -2.26
CA ILE A 41 1.74 -1.67 -2.01
C ILE A 41 2.42 -3.04 -2.09
N GLN A 42 3.33 -3.22 -3.05
CA GLN A 42 4.00 -4.50 -3.33
C GLN A 42 5.45 -4.29 -3.79
N SER A 43 6.21 -5.39 -3.85
CA SER A 43 7.56 -5.40 -4.41
C SER A 43 7.56 -4.90 -5.87
N PRO A 44 8.53 -4.07 -6.29
CA PRO A 44 8.67 -3.62 -7.67
C PRO A 44 9.23 -4.70 -8.61
N VAL A 45 9.55 -5.89 -8.10
CA VAL A 45 10.10 -6.99 -8.90
C VAL A 45 8.98 -7.64 -9.72
N GLU A 46 9.07 -7.52 -11.04
CA GLU A 46 8.09 -8.11 -11.97
C GLU A 46 7.91 -9.62 -11.70
N GLY A 47 6.64 -10.06 -11.68
CA GLY A 47 6.29 -11.46 -11.45
C GLY A 47 6.34 -11.92 -9.98
N GLN A 48 6.69 -11.05 -9.04
CA GLN A 48 6.69 -11.37 -7.61
C GLN A 48 5.57 -10.64 -6.86
N GLN A 49 4.58 -11.39 -6.37
CA GLN A 49 3.65 -10.89 -5.36
C GLN A 49 4.29 -11.01 -3.97
N ALA A 50 5.25 -10.13 -3.68
CA ALA A 50 5.96 -10.08 -2.41
C ALA A 50 5.72 -8.74 -1.69
N PRO A 51 5.78 -8.69 -0.35
CA PRO A 51 5.74 -7.44 0.40
C PRO A 51 6.89 -6.50 0.00
N LEU A 52 6.64 -5.19 0.09
CA LEU A 52 7.68 -4.19 -0.08
C LEU A 52 8.62 -4.21 1.13
N LEU A 53 9.92 -4.38 0.90
CA LEU A 53 10.91 -4.33 1.96
C LEU A 53 11.41 -2.90 2.16
N MET A 54 11.24 -2.36 3.36
CA MET A 54 11.69 -1.02 3.74
C MET A 54 12.77 -1.09 4.83
N GLN A 55 13.70 -0.13 4.78
CA GLN A 55 14.81 -0.01 5.72
C GLN A 55 14.52 1.06 6.78
N THR A 56 15.10 0.91 7.97
CA THR A 56 14.98 1.93 9.02
C THR A 56 16.00 3.04 8.83
N HIS A 57 15.52 4.29 8.78
CA HIS A 57 16.35 5.49 8.79
C HIS A 57 15.86 6.41 9.90
N GLY A 58 16.50 6.33 11.07
CA GLY A 58 16.06 7.06 12.26
C GLY A 58 14.69 6.58 12.74
N LYS A 59 13.68 7.46 12.69
CA LYS A 59 12.28 7.16 13.07
C LYS A 59 11.38 6.83 11.87
N GLN A 60 11.96 6.65 10.69
CA GLN A 60 11.23 6.43 9.44
C GLN A 60 11.56 5.06 8.86
N LEU A 61 10.59 4.48 8.14
CA LEU A 61 10.84 3.39 7.20
C LEU A 61 10.97 3.99 5.81
N VAL A 62 12.02 3.62 5.09
CA VAL A 62 12.36 4.21 3.79
C VAL A 62 12.59 3.10 2.77
N PHE A 63 12.01 3.27 1.59
CA PHE A 63 12.30 2.53 0.39
C PHE A 63 12.89 3.49 -0.64
N GLU A 64 14.01 3.10 -1.24
CA GLU A 64 14.66 3.85 -2.31
C GLU A 64 14.93 2.92 -3.49
N LEU A 65 14.45 3.32 -4.67
CA LEU A 65 14.79 2.71 -5.95
C LEU A 65 15.24 3.81 -6.88
N LYS A 66 16.54 3.79 -7.22
CA LYS A 66 17.13 4.74 -8.14
C LYS A 66 17.82 4.00 -9.27
N GLN A 67 17.35 4.18 -10.49
CA GLN A 67 17.93 3.59 -11.69
C GLN A 67 17.99 4.65 -12.79
N ALA A 68 19.15 5.28 -12.95
CA ALA A 68 19.34 6.40 -13.88
C ALA A 68 19.05 6.01 -15.34
N ASP A 69 19.39 4.78 -15.73
CA ASP A 69 19.19 4.27 -17.10
C ASP A 69 17.72 4.17 -17.50
N TYR A 70 16.81 4.10 -16.51
CA TYR A 70 15.38 3.99 -16.69
C TYR A 70 14.63 5.25 -16.19
N ASP A 71 15.37 6.32 -15.89
CA ASP A 71 14.85 7.54 -15.26
C ASP A 71 14.03 7.27 -13.98
N ILE A 72 14.37 6.20 -13.23
CA ILE A 72 13.66 5.86 -12.00
C ILE A 72 14.31 6.58 -10.83
N ASP A 73 13.50 7.36 -10.12
CA ASP A 73 13.85 7.99 -8.85
C ASP A 73 12.66 7.86 -7.91
N CYS A 74 12.47 6.69 -7.29
CA CYS A 74 11.40 6.47 -6.32
C CYS A 74 11.97 6.49 -4.91
N ARG A 75 11.39 7.34 -4.05
CA ARG A 75 11.66 7.38 -2.62
C ARG A 75 10.35 7.44 -1.84
N LEU A 76 10.02 6.35 -1.16
CA LEU A 76 8.82 6.22 -0.34
C LEU A 76 9.21 6.22 1.14
N GLU A 77 8.61 7.11 1.93
CA GLU A 77 8.89 7.24 3.36
C GLU A 77 7.64 7.07 4.20
N PHE A 78 7.73 6.23 5.22
CA PHE A 78 6.69 5.96 6.19
C PHE A 78 7.16 6.48 7.54
N SER A 79 6.34 7.29 8.18
CA SER A 79 6.62 7.85 9.51
C SER A 79 5.42 7.67 10.41
N PHE A 80 5.69 7.29 11.66
CA PHE A 80 4.67 7.17 12.68
C PHE A 80 4.55 8.51 13.42
N ASP A 81 3.37 9.12 13.36
CA ASP A 81 3.01 10.34 14.08
C ASP A 81 1.84 10.03 15.01
N ASN A 82 2.16 9.77 16.28
CA ASN A 82 1.20 9.37 17.31
C ASN A 82 0.37 8.16 16.86
N ASP A 83 -0.93 8.37 16.64
CA ASP A 83 -1.89 7.35 16.18
C ASP A 83 -2.08 7.38 14.66
N ALA A 84 -1.12 7.86 13.89
CA ALA A 84 -1.20 7.85 12.44
C ALA A 84 0.10 7.43 11.76
N LEU A 85 -0.07 6.81 10.60
CA LEU A 85 0.99 6.57 9.64
C LEU A 85 0.93 7.67 8.57
N LEU A 86 2.01 8.41 8.43
CA LEU A 86 2.19 9.40 7.38
C LEU A 86 3.09 8.81 6.29
N ILE A 87 2.60 8.87 5.06
CA ILE A 87 3.28 8.40 3.85
C ILE A 87 3.74 9.61 3.04
N LYS A 88 4.99 9.58 2.58
CA LYS A 88 5.55 10.59 1.68
C LYS A 88 6.14 9.93 0.45
N ASP A 89 5.70 10.41 -0.71
CA ASP A 89 6.26 10.13 -2.03
C ASP A 89 6.45 11.47 -2.76
N THR A 90 7.50 12.21 -2.41
CA THR A 90 7.63 13.64 -2.75
C THR A 90 7.72 13.91 -4.25
N ASN A 91 8.31 13.00 -5.03
CA ASN A 91 8.40 13.13 -6.48
C ASN A 91 7.33 12.32 -7.23
N SER A 92 6.43 11.64 -6.50
CA SER A 92 5.33 10.84 -7.07
C SER A 92 5.77 9.72 -8.02
N HIS A 93 7.05 9.35 -8.01
CA HIS A 93 7.59 8.40 -8.97
C HIS A 93 7.32 6.95 -8.56
N CYS A 94 7.07 6.72 -7.28
CA CYS A 94 6.82 5.38 -6.75
C CYS A 94 5.50 4.77 -7.24
N SER A 95 4.55 5.59 -7.74
CA SER A 95 3.28 5.12 -8.30
C SER A 95 3.42 4.29 -9.58
N GLN A 96 4.61 4.28 -10.19
CA GLN A 96 4.89 3.51 -11.41
C GLN A 96 5.52 2.15 -11.11
N TYR A 97 5.98 1.91 -9.87
CA TYR A 97 6.85 0.76 -9.56
C TYR A 97 6.48 0.04 -8.27
N VAL A 98 6.09 0.78 -7.23
CA VAL A 98 6.00 0.25 -5.84
C VAL A 98 4.56 0.18 -5.36
N PHE A 99 3.69 1.04 -5.89
CA PHE A 99 2.27 0.93 -5.64
C PHE A 99 1.47 1.20 -6.89
N SER A 100 0.56 0.28 -7.21
CA SER A 100 -0.32 0.41 -8.37
C SER A 100 -1.60 1.09 -7.92
N CYS A 101 -1.59 2.42 -7.93
CA CYS A 101 -2.82 3.20 -7.99
C CYS A 101 -3.12 3.45 -9.48
N GLY A 102 -4.38 3.56 -9.90
CA GLY A 102 -4.67 4.00 -11.28
C GLY A 102 -3.91 5.28 -11.65
N ALA A 103 -3.73 5.50 -12.95
CA ALA A 103 -2.75 6.44 -13.49
C ALA A 103 -2.72 7.80 -12.76
N HIS A 104 -1.50 8.24 -12.41
CA HIS A 104 -1.18 9.56 -11.83
C HIS A 104 -1.66 9.82 -10.39
N VAL A 105 -1.92 8.78 -9.59
CA VAL A 105 -2.24 8.94 -8.16
C VAL A 105 -0.97 8.79 -7.31
N SER A 106 -0.67 9.81 -6.51
CA SER A 106 0.45 9.84 -5.56
C SER A 106 -0.03 9.55 -4.14
N LEU A 107 0.81 8.89 -3.33
CA LEU A 107 0.57 8.71 -1.89
C LEU A 107 1.18 9.84 -1.05
N HIS A 108 1.73 10.88 -1.67
CA HIS A 108 2.32 12.01 -0.96
C HIS A 108 1.33 12.63 0.04
N GLN A 109 1.79 12.83 1.29
CA GLN A 109 1.00 13.37 2.39
C GLN A 109 -0.24 12.54 2.78
N THR A 110 -0.28 11.26 2.39
CA THR A 110 -1.35 10.36 2.85
C THR A 110 -1.18 10.09 4.34
N ARG A 111 -2.24 10.34 5.11
CA ARG A 111 -2.28 10.09 6.55
C ARG A 111 -3.32 9.02 6.86
N LEU A 112 -2.88 7.89 7.37
CA LEU A 112 -3.75 6.80 7.80
C LEU A 112 -3.82 6.80 9.32
N VAL A 113 -5.03 6.98 9.86
CA VAL A 113 -5.24 6.92 11.30
C VAL A 113 -5.32 5.45 11.72
N LYS A 114 -4.64 5.12 12.81
CA LYS A 114 -4.72 3.81 13.45
C LYS A 114 -6.14 3.60 13.96
N THR A 115 -6.78 2.52 13.52
CA THR A 115 -8.07 2.08 14.06
C THR A 115 -7.82 1.10 15.21
N ALA A 116 -8.66 1.17 16.25
CA ALA A 116 -8.58 0.24 17.38
C ALA A 116 -8.99 -1.19 17.00
N GLU A 117 -9.77 -1.33 15.93
CA GLU A 117 -10.14 -2.61 15.34
C GLU A 117 -8.95 -3.14 14.52
N SER A 118 -8.43 -4.31 14.91
CA SER A 118 -7.50 -5.08 14.09
C SER A 118 -8.18 -5.49 12.79
N CYS A 119 -7.44 -5.55 11.68
CA CYS A 119 -7.95 -6.19 10.46
C CYS A 119 -8.37 -7.64 10.78
N THR A 120 -9.67 -7.86 10.97
CA THR A 120 -10.26 -9.20 10.94
C THR A 120 -9.98 -9.74 9.55
N GLN A 121 -9.42 -10.95 9.43
CA GLN A 121 -9.18 -11.58 8.13
C GLN A 121 -10.45 -11.52 7.27
N LEU A 122 -10.51 -10.60 6.32
CA LEU A 122 -11.61 -10.47 5.36
C LEU A 122 -11.45 -11.51 4.25
N PHE A 123 -11.24 -12.79 4.60
CA PHE A 123 -11.42 -13.92 3.70
C PHE A 123 -11.75 -15.22 4.47
N PRO A 124 -13.02 -15.47 4.85
CA PRO A 124 -13.45 -16.81 5.23
C PRO A 124 -13.89 -17.68 4.04
N HIS A 125 -14.10 -17.11 2.84
CA HIS A 125 -14.57 -17.90 1.71
C HIS A 125 -13.41 -18.45 0.86
N ARG A 126 -12.78 -19.52 1.37
CA ARG A 126 -12.46 -20.63 0.45
C ARG A 126 -13.80 -21.14 -0.06
N LEU A 127 -14.13 -20.80 -1.30
CA LEU A 127 -15.11 -21.53 -2.08
C LEU A 127 -14.70 -23.00 -2.05
N ASN A 128 -15.44 -23.82 -1.32
CA ASN A 128 -15.46 -25.26 -1.56
C ASN A 128 -15.95 -25.44 -2.99
N MET A 129 -15.01 -25.63 -3.93
CA MET A 129 -15.31 -26.37 -5.15
C MET A 129 -15.43 -27.84 -4.76
N GLU A 130 -16.58 -28.22 -4.22
CA GLU A 130 -17.05 -29.59 -4.35
C GLU A 130 -17.83 -29.68 -5.66
N GLN A 131 -17.42 -30.68 -6.43
CA GLN A 131 -17.81 -31.01 -7.79
C GLN A 131 -19.31 -31.31 -7.88
N GLN A 132 -19.95 -30.78 -8.93
CA GLN A 132 -21.03 -31.44 -9.66
C GLN A 132 -20.76 -31.34 -11.15
#